data_AF-A0AAU1H7H8-F1
#
_entry.id   AF-A0AAU1H7H8-F1
#
_cell.length_a   1.000
_cell.length_b   1.000
_cell.length_c   1.000
_cell.angle_alpha   90.00
_cell.angle_beta   90.00
_cell.angle_gamma   90.00
#
_symmetry.space_group_name_H-M   'P 1'
#
loop_
_entity.id
_entity.type
_entity.pdbx_description
1 polymer ?
#
loop_
_entity_poly.entity_id
_entity_poly.type
_entity_poly.pdbx_seq_one_letter_code
_entity_poly.pdbx_strand_id
1 'polypeptide(L)'
;MRTGGSGLLVRTVLPAIRRPPASMLTAPEAEASMRAFLNERVANLSGAMGGEDAELRAALIVSSILGLTVARHFLHLDAFAGATDTDIARVARPWVTTGADTPPGHHQFPAATEAD
;
A
#
# COMPACT_ATOMS: atom_id res chain seq x y z
N MET A 1 -60.95 45.44 -21.84
CA MET A 1 -60.57 44.36 -22.77
C MET A 1 -59.04 44.29 -22.78
N ARG A 2 -58.45 43.12 -22.44
CA ARG A 2 -56.99 42.82 -22.51
C ARG A 2 -56.45 43.09 -23.93
N THR A 3 -55.19 43.41 -24.18
CA THR A 3 -53.93 42.63 -24.04
C THR A 3 -52.75 43.56 -24.41
N GLY A 4 -51.48 43.41 -24.03
CA GLY A 4 -50.72 42.36 -23.38
C GLY A 4 -49.30 42.91 -23.13
N GLY A 5 -48.69 42.52 -22.01
CA GLY A 5 -47.55 43.20 -21.39
C GLY A 5 -46.19 42.99 -22.07
N SER A 6 -45.43 44.09 -22.10
CA SER A 6 -43.98 44.15 -22.21
C SER A 6 -43.28 43.55 -20.99
N GLY A 7 -42.08 42.99 -21.16
CA GLY A 7 -41.15 42.83 -20.03
C GLY A 7 -40.20 41.63 -20.11
N LEU A 8 -39.07 41.88 -20.77
CA LEU A 8 -37.73 41.33 -20.57
C LEU A 8 -37.47 40.29 -19.46
N LEU A 9 -36.64 39.31 -19.85
CA LEU A 9 -35.53 38.71 -19.10
C LEU A 9 -35.85 38.03 -17.76
N VAL A 10 -35.67 36.70 -17.73
CA VAL A 10 -34.57 36.11 -16.95
C VAL A 10 -34.33 34.68 -17.42
N ARG A 11 -33.16 34.51 -18.04
CA ARG A 11 -32.47 33.25 -18.23
C ARG A 11 -32.35 32.60 -16.85
N THR A 12 -33.16 31.59 -16.57
CA THR A 12 -32.98 30.80 -15.34
C THR A 12 -31.74 29.93 -15.53
N VAL A 13 -30.57 30.50 -15.22
CA VAL A 13 -29.36 29.73 -14.94
C VAL A 13 -29.65 29.02 -13.62
N LEU A 14 -30.08 27.77 -13.70
CA LEU A 14 -30.32 26.95 -12.53
C LEU A 14 -28.98 26.80 -11.78
N PRO A 15 -28.92 27.16 -10.49
CA PRO A 15 -27.67 27.27 -9.76
C PRO A 15 -27.03 25.89 -9.55
N ALA A 16 -25.74 25.85 -9.83
CA ALA A 16 -24.74 24.98 -9.22
C ALA A 16 -25.24 23.64 -8.65
N ILE A 17 -25.21 22.59 -9.48
CA ILE A 17 -24.88 21.27 -8.95
C ILE A 17 -23.39 21.33 -8.59
N ARG A 18 -23.07 21.90 -7.42
CA ARG A 18 -21.82 21.57 -6.75
C ARG A 18 -21.91 20.08 -6.49
N ARG A 19 -21.35 19.27 -7.40
CA ARG A 19 -20.99 17.89 -7.06
C ARG A 19 -20.15 18.01 -5.79
N PRO A 20 -20.53 17.34 -4.69
CA PRO A 20 -19.59 17.14 -3.61
C PRO A 20 -18.31 16.57 -4.26
N PRO A 21 -17.11 17.08 -3.95
CA PRO A 21 -15.90 16.40 -4.41
C PRO A 21 -16.03 14.95 -3.97
N ALA A 22 -16.03 14.04 -4.93
CA ALA A 22 -15.95 12.63 -4.63
C ALA A 22 -14.71 12.46 -3.75
N SER A 23 -14.92 12.08 -2.50
CA SER A 23 -13.92 11.43 -1.66
C SER A 23 -12.50 11.96 -1.83
N MET A 24 -12.19 13.14 -1.26
CA MET A 24 -10.80 13.63 -1.13
C MET A 24 -9.93 12.74 -0.22
N LEU A 25 -10.45 11.58 0.23
CA LEU A 25 -9.72 10.56 0.98
C LEU A 25 -9.39 9.30 0.16
N THR A 26 -9.82 9.20 -1.10
CA THR A 26 -9.51 8.06 -1.99
C THR A 26 -9.72 8.48 -3.44
N ALA A 27 -8.81 9.30 -3.96
CA ALA A 27 -8.74 9.55 -5.40
C ALA A 27 -8.18 8.27 -6.08
N PRO A 28 -8.90 7.66 -7.04
CA PRO A 28 -8.41 6.47 -7.73
C PRO A 28 -7.05 6.70 -8.41
N GLU A 29 -6.75 7.94 -8.77
CA GLU A 29 -5.46 8.37 -9.30
C GLU A 29 -4.33 8.26 -8.25
N ALA A 30 -4.62 8.58 -6.99
CA ALA A 30 -3.65 8.46 -5.89
C ALA A 30 -3.39 6.98 -5.54
N GLU A 31 -4.43 6.13 -5.59
CA GLU A 31 -4.26 4.68 -5.45
C GLU A 31 -3.38 4.12 -6.58
N ALA A 32 -3.67 4.47 -7.83
CA ALA A 32 -2.89 4.01 -8.98
C ALA A 32 -1.42 4.45 -8.89
N SER A 33 -1.17 5.69 -8.49
CA SER A 33 0.19 6.20 -8.30
C SER A 33 0.93 5.48 -7.16
N MET A 34 0.28 5.29 -6.01
CA MET A 34 0.88 4.56 -4.88
C MET A 34 1.15 3.09 -5.23
N ARG A 35 0.21 2.43 -5.92
CA ARG A 35 0.36 1.06 -6.42
C ARG A 35 1.55 0.95 -7.37
N ALA A 36 1.66 1.86 -8.35
CA ALA A 36 2.77 1.86 -9.30
C ALA A 36 4.12 2.03 -8.59
N PHE A 37 4.21 2.98 -7.65
CA PHE A 37 5.41 3.20 -6.85
C PHE A 37 5.80 1.97 -6.04
N LEU A 38 4.87 1.34 -5.31
CA LEU A 38 5.17 0.16 -4.51
C LEU A 38 5.58 -1.03 -5.38
N ASN A 39 4.92 -1.22 -6.53
CA ASN A 39 5.29 -2.26 -7.49
C ASN A 39 6.72 -2.06 -8.03
N GLU A 40 7.13 -0.82 -8.30
CA GLU A 40 8.52 -0.52 -8.70
C GLU A 40 9.52 -0.90 -7.59
N ARG A 41 9.19 -0.63 -6.32
CA ARG A 41 10.03 -1.03 -5.18
C ARG A 41 10.14 -2.54 -5.04
N VAL A 42 9.04 -3.26 -5.24
CA VAL A 42 9.03 -4.72 -5.25
C VAL A 42 9.90 -5.26 -6.38
N ALA A 43 9.75 -4.74 -7.60
CA ALA A 43 10.54 -5.16 -8.75
C ALA A 43 12.04 -4.95 -8.51
N ASN A 44 12.43 -3.76 -8.03
CA ASN A 44 13.83 -3.45 -7.74
C ASN A 44 14.42 -4.33 -6.63
N LEU A 45 13.66 -4.59 -5.56
CA LEU A 45 14.13 -5.43 -4.46
C LEU A 45 14.22 -6.90 -4.87
N SER A 46 13.19 -7.43 -5.55
CA SER A 46 13.17 -8.82 -6.02
C SER A 46 14.32 -9.12 -6.99
N GLY A 47 14.72 -8.16 -7.84
CA GLY A 47 15.88 -8.31 -8.73
C GLY A 47 17.23 -8.47 -8.02
N ALA A 48 17.32 -8.05 -6.76
CA ALA A 48 18.49 -8.27 -5.90
C ALA A 48 18.38 -9.55 -5.05
N MET A 49 17.24 -10.25 -5.10
CA MET A 49 16.98 -11.47 -4.34
C MET A 49 17.10 -12.71 -5.26
N GLY A 50 17.56 -13.84 -4.72
CA GLY A 50 17.61 -15.12 -5.43
C GLY A 50 16.54 -16.09 -4.92
N GLY A 51 16.09 -17.03 -5.76
CA GLY A 51 15.12 -18.08 -5.41
C GLY A 51 13.70 -17.82 -5.94
N GLU A 52 12.88 -18.87 -6.00
CA GLU A 52 11.56 -18.87 -6.65
C GLU A 52 10.57 -17.87 -6.03
N ASP A 53 10.66 -17.65 -4.71
CA ASP A 53 9.78 -16.73 -3.98
C ASP A 53 10.33 -15.30 -3.85
N ALA A 54 11.28 -14.89 -4.70
CA ALA A 54 11.92 -13.57 -4.60
C ALA A 54 10.92 -12.40 -4.66
N GLU A 55 9.95 -12.44 -5.59
CA GLU A 55 8.95 -11.39 -5.75
C GLU A 55 8.00 -11.29 -4.54
N LEU A 56 7.51 -12.44 -4.05
CA LEU A 56 6.64 -12.48 -2.88
C LEU A 56 7.37 -11.98 -1.63
N ARG A 57 8.62 -12.40 -1.42
CA ARG A 57 9.42 -11.91 -0.29
C ARG A 57 9.70 -10.41 -0.39
N ALA A 58 9.99 -9.90 -1.59
CA ALA A 58 10.14 -8.47 -1.81
C ALA A 58 8.84 -7.70 -1.49
N ALA A 59 7.68 -8.21 -1.92
CA ALA A 59 6.38 -7.64 -1.62
C ALA A 59 6.08 -7.60 -0.12
N LEU A 60 6.40 -8.67 0.62
CA LEU A 60 6.25 -8.72 2.08
C LEU A 60 7.15 -7.71 2.78
N ILE A 61 8.40 -7.56 2.35
CA ILE A 61 9.35 -6.59 2.92
C ILE A 61 8.87 -5.16 2.67
N VAL A 62 8.53 -4.81 1.42
CA VAL A 62 8.04 -3.47 1.06
C VAL A 62 6.76 -3.13 1.83
N SER A 63 5.83 -4.08 1.95
CA SER A 63 4.59 -3.89 2.70
C SER A 63 4.84 -3.68 4.20
N SER A 64 5.80 -4.41 4.78
CA SER A 64 6.17 -4.27 6.19
C SER A 64 6.78 -2.90 6.49
N ILE A 65 7.63 -2.39 5.59
CA ILE A 65 8.20 -1.03 5.69
C ILE A 65 7.10 0.03 5.63
N LEU A 66 6.14 -0.13 4.72
CA LEU A 66 5.01 0.79 4.60
C LEU A 66 4.16 0.78 5.87
N GLY A 67 3.81 -0.40 6.39
CA GLY A 67 3.05 -0.55 7.63
C GLY A 67 3.75 0.11 8.82
N LEU A 68 5.06 -0.08 8.94
CA LEU A 68 5.88 0.57 9.97
C LEU A 68 5.91 2.10 9.81
N THR A 69 6.01 2.58 8.57
CA THR A 69 6.00 4.01 8.25
C THR A 69 4.67 4.65 8.63
N VAL A 70 3.55 3.99 8.29
CA VAL A 70 2.20 4.45 8.66
C VAL A 70 2.04 4.46 10.18
N ALA A 71 2.38 3.37 10.86
CA ALA A 71 2.25 3.25 12.30
C ALA A 71 3.08 4.32 13.05
N ARG A 72 4.29 4.60 12.59
CA ARG A 72 5.20 5.54 13.25
C ARG A 72 4.91 7.00 12.91
N HIS A 73 4.81 7.32 11.63
CA HIS A 73 4.81 8.72 11.16
C HIS A 73 3.42 9.31 10.93
N PHE A 74 2.44 8.46 10.64
CA PHE A 74 1.07 8.93 10.40
C PHE A 74 0.20 8.74 11.64
N LEU A 75 0.28 7.56 12.27
CA LEU A 75 -0.55 7.21 13.42
C LEU A 75 0.09 7.56 14.77
N HIS A 76 1.41 7.79 14.83
CA HIS A 76 2.13 8.13 16.06
C HIS A 76 1.84 7.16 17.21
N LEU A 77 1.82 5.84 16.95
CA LEU A 77 1.49 4.87 18.00
C LEU A 77 2.43 5.04 19.21
N ASP A 78 1.86 5.04 20.42
CA ASP A 78 2.60 5.26 21.67
C ASP A 78 3.80 4.31 21.84
N ALA A 79 3.69 3.10 21.29
CA ALA A 79 4.77 2.10 21.26
C ALA A 79 6.06 2.61 20.57
N PHE A 80 5.96 3.60 19.67
CA PHE A 80 7.11 4.20 18.98
C PHE A 80 7.55 5.54 19.58
N ALA A 81 6.82 6.11 20.55
CA ALA A 81 7.08 7.46 21.05
C ALA A 81 8.48 7.63 21.66
N GLY A 82 9.03 6.57 22.28
CA GLY A 82 10.39 6.54 22.83
C GLY A 82 11.40 5.75 22.00
N ALA A 83 11.00 5.21 20.85
CA ALA A 83 11.85 4.32 20.07
C ALA A 83 12.74 5.11 19.10
N THR A 84 14.05 4.91 19.21
CA THR A 84 15.01 5.47 18.26
C THR A 84 14.99 4.69 16.94
N ASP A 85 15.50 5.29 15.86
CA ASP A 85 15.70 4.59 14.58
C ASP A 85 16.55 3.33 14.74
N THR A 86 17.55 3.40 15.62
CA THR A 86 18.44 2.28 15.94
C THR A 86 17.70 1.15 16.66
N ASP A 87 16.79 1.47 17.58
CA ASP A 87 15.97 0.45 18.26
C ASP A 87 15.04 -0.27 17.29
N ILE A 88 14.37 0.50 16.42
CA ILE A 88 13.47 -0.05 15.42
C ILE A 88 14.25 -0.93 14.43
N ALA A 89 15.40 -0.46 13.93
CA ALA A 89 16.24 -1.23 13.02
C ALA A 89 16.75 -2.52 13.68
N ARG A 90 17.18 -2.45 14.95
CA ARG A 90 17.63 -3.61 15.73
C ARG A 90 16.54 -4.67 15.87
N VAL A 91 15.31 -4.26 16.16
CA VAL A 91 14.16 -5.17 16.35
C VAL A 91 13.62 -5.70 15.02
N ALA A 92 13.64 -4.90 13.95
CA ALA A 92 13.14 -5.30 12.64
C ALA A 92 14.13 -6.21 11.86
N ARG A 93 15.43 -6.11 12.15
CA ARG A 93 16.48 -6.82 11.40
C ARG A 93 16.26 -8.34 11.27
N PRO A 94 15.90 -9.09 12.34
CA PRO A 94 15.68 -10.53 12.23
C PRO A 94 14.53 -10.87 11.26
N TRP A 95 13.47 -10.06 11.23
CA TRP A 95 12.30 -10.32 10.38
C TRP A 95 12.61 -10.14 8.89
N VAL A 96 13.46 -9.17 8.57
CA VAL A 96 13.87 -8.90 7.18
C VAL A 96 14.94 -9.87 6.69
N THR A 97 15.83 -10.32 7.58
CA THR A 97 16.96 -11.20 7.21
C THR A 97 16.58 -12.68 7.18
N THR A 98 15.67 -13.12 8.04
CA THR A 98 15.23 -14.54 8.08
C THR A 98 14.55 -14.99 6.78
N GLY A 99 13.86 -14.09 6.06
CA GLY A 99 13.28 -14.41 4.74
C GLY A 99 14.28 -14.37 3.58
N ALA A 100 15.42 -13.69 3.74
CA ALA A 100 16.45 -13.60 2.70
C ALA A 100 17.30 -14.89 2.63
N ASP A 101 17.52 -15.54 3.77
CA ASP A 101 18.34 -16.75 3.91
C ASP A 101 17.50 -18.04 3.90
N THR A 102 16.67 -18.26 2.87
CA THR A 102 16.20 -19.63 2.59
C THR A 102 17.26 -20.32 1.73
N PRO A 103 18.12 -21.21 2.27
CA PRO A 103 18.92 -22.08 1.43
C PRO A 103 18.00 -22.91 0.53
N PRO A 104 18.38 -23.25 -0.70
CA PRO A 104 17.55 -24.07 -1.59
C PRO A 104 17.17 -25.37 -0.86
N GLY A 105 15.91 -25.44 -0.43
CA GLY A 105 15.39 -26.56 0.33
C GLY A 105 15.26 -27.77 -0.59
N HIS A 106 16.17 -28.73 -0.43
CA HIS A 106 15.94 -30.09 -0.87
C HIS A 106 14.68 -30.62 -0.17
N HIS A 107 13.55 -30.61 -0.87
CA HIS A 107 12.33 -31.32 -0.46
C HIS A 107 12.59 -32.83 -0.50
N GLN A 108 13.38 -33.35 0.44
CA GLN A 108 13.46 -34.78 0.67
C GLN A 108 12.23 -35.19 1.46
N PHE A 109 11.20 -35.63 0.74
CA PHE A 109 10.08 -36.35 1.32
C PHE A 109 10.63 -37.56 2.11
N PRO A 110 10.15 -37.81 3.34
CA PRO A 110 10.50 -39.05 4.03
C PRO A 110 9.98 -40.22 3.21
N ALA A 111 10.87 -41.11 2.78
CA ALA A 111 10.49 -42.39 2.22
C ALA A 111 9.67 -43.14 3.28
N ALA A 112 8.39 -43.34 3.01
CA ALA A 112 7.53 -44.16 3.84
C ALA A 112 8.19 -45.53 4.01
N THR A 113 8.70 -45.77 5.21
CA THR A 113 9.16 -47.08 5.67
C THR A 113 8.00 -47.70 6.41
N GLU A 114 7.20 -48.50 5.72
CA GLU A 114 6.27 -49.52 6.24
C GLU A 114 6.13 -50.52 5.06
N ALA A 115 6.71 -51.72 5.00
CA ALA A 115 7.05 -52.73 5.99
C ALA A 115 5.83 -53.24 6.78
N ASP A 116 4.93 -53.95 6.10
CA ASP A 116 4.43 -55.30 6.46
C ASP A 116 3.81 -55.97 5.21
#